data_AF-A0A7X2KG22-F1
#
_entry.id   AF-A0A7X2KG22-F1
#
_cell.length_a   1.000
_cell.length_b   1.000
_cell.length_c   1.000
_cell.angle_alpha   90.00
_cell.angle_beta   90.00
_cell.angle_gamma   90.00
#
_symmetry.space_group_name_H-M   'P 1'
#
loop_
_entity.id
_entity.type
_entity.pdbx_description
1 polymer ?
#
loop_
_entity_poly.entity_id
_entity_poly.type
_entity_poly.pdbx_seq_one_letter_code
_entity_poly.pdbx_strand_id
1 'polypeptide(L)'
;MSSIANILKRNLSPERYYAERLNGSFGKATGKGWHQWNGLCPFHNDKRPGSLVINRTTGAYRCFSCGTKGGDIIDFHMQRHSLSFSDAFFDLRRMTKCVR
;
A
#
# COMPACT_ATOMS: atom_id res chain seq x y z
N MET A 1 -18.01 5.20 -13.40
CA MET A 1 -16.77 5.65 -12.75
C MET A 1 -15.64 4.68 -13.12
N SER A 2 -14.97 5.08 -14.21
CA SER A 2 -13.77 4.61 -14.92
C SER A 2 -13.26 3.16 -14.77
N SER A 3 -13.52 2.37 -15.82
CA SER A 3 -12.93 1.05 -16.12
C SER A 3 -11.40 0.99 -16.05
N ILE A 4 -10.70 2.13 -16.13
CA ILE A 4 -9.23 2.21 -16.11
C ILE A 4 -8.65 2.00 -14.69
N ALA A 5 -9.36 2.43 -13.64
CA ALA A 5 -8.96 2.17 -12.25
C ALA A 5 -8.95 0.68 -11.93
N ASN A 6 -9.93 -0.07 -12.43
CA ASN A 6 -10.00 -1.52 -12.27
C ASN A 6 -8.89 -2.27 -13.02
N ILE A 7 -8.44 -1.78 -14.17
CA ILE A 7 -7.31 -2.38 -14.92
C ILE A 7 -6.01 -2.26 -14.11
N LEU A 8 -5.78 -1.12 -13.49
CA LEU A 8 -4.59 -0.92 -12.65
C LEU A 8 -4.65 -1.75 -11.37
N LYS A 9 -5.82 -1.81 -10.71
CA LYS A 9 -6.03 -2.67 -9.53
C LYS A 9 -5.76 -4.16 -9.81
N ARG A 10 -6.00 -4.63 -11.04
CA ARG A 10 -5.68 -6.01 -11.46
C ARG A 10 -4.18 -6.26 -11.68
N ASN A 11 -3.41 -5.23 -11.99
CA ASN A 11 -1.98 -5.35 -12.28
C ASN A 11 -1.08 -4.96 -11.10
N LEU A 12 -1.63 -4.28 -10.09
CA LEU A 12 -0.93 -3.93 -8.85
C LEU A 12 -1.15 -5.02 -7.81
N SER A 13 -0.15 -5.90 -7.64
CA SER A 13 -0.10 -6.78 -6.48
C SER A 13 0.21 -5.95 -5.23
N PRO A 14 -0.63 -5.97 -4.18
CA PRO A 14 -0.29 -5.32 -2.91
C PRO A 14 1.04 -5.79 -2.37
N GLU A 15 1.30 -7.09 -2.47
CA GLU A 15 2.51 -7.68 -1.96
C GLU A 15 3.76 -7.07 -2.60
N ARG A 16 3.75 -7.01 -3.92
CA ARG A 16 4.88 -6.46 -4.68
C ARG A 16 5.03 -4.95 -4.43
N TYR A 17 3.92 -4.21 -4.46
CA TYR A 17 3.95 -2.76 -4.24
C TYR A 17 4.56 -2.41 -2.87
N TYR A 18 4.08 -3.02 -1.79
CA TYR A 18 4.56 -2.71 -0.45
C TYR A 18 5.99 -3.21 -0.22
N ALA A 19 6.36 -4.38 -0.75
CA ALA A 19 7.74 -4.91 -0.67
C ALA A 19 8.76 -4.05 -1.42
N GLU A 20 8.41 -3.50 -2.57
CA GLU A 20 9.32 -2.62 -3.32
C GLU A 20 9.39 -1.20 -2.74
N ARG A 21 8.32 -0.74 -2.07
CA ARG A 21 8.18 0.67 -1.67
C ARG A 21 8.43 0.94 -0.19
N LEU A 22 8.41 -0.08 0.64
CA LEU A 22 8.65 0.03 2.07
C LEU A 22 9.80 -0.88 2.47
N ASN A 23 10.62 -0.41 3.41
CA ASN A 23 11.65 -1.25 4.01
C ASN A 23 10.97 -2.21 5.01
N GLY A 24 10.93 -3.50 4.67
CA GLY A 24 10.32 -4.54 5.49
C GLY A 24 9.79 -5.70 4.67
N SER A 25 9.09 -6.61 5.33
CA SER A 25 8.46 -7.76 4.71
C SER A 25 7.12 -8.08 5.35
N PHE A 26 6.28 -8.86 4.67
CA PHE A 26 5.06 -9.38 5.27
C PHE A 26 5.42 -10.37 6.37
N GLY A 27 4.92 -10.10 7.57
CA GLY A 27 5.01 -10.93 8.75
C GLY A 27 3.76 -11.77 8.97
N LYS A 28 3.42 -11.95 10.25
CA LYS A 28 2.34 -12.83 10.69
C LYS A 28 0.98 -12.43 10.12
N ALA A 29 0.22 -13.42 9.65
CA ALA A 29 -1.16 -13.21 9.25
C ALA A 29 -2.02 -12.89 10.49
N THR A 30 -2.82 -11.82 10.40
CA THR A 30 -3.68 -11.32 11.48
C THR A 30 -5.18 -11.64 11.24
N GLY A 31 -5.53 -12.18 10.07
CA GLY A 31 -6.88 -12.67 9.71
C GLY A 31 -7.44 -12.05 8.41
N LYS A 32 -8.39 -12.71 7.73
CA LYS A 32 -9.08 -12.23 6.50
C LYS A 32 -8.17 -11.52 5.46
N GLY A 33 -6.97 -12.05 5.22
CA GLY A 33 -5.99 -11.48 4.27
C GLY A 33 -5.10 -10.36 4.82
N TRP A 34 -5.33 -9.91 6.06
CA TRP A 34 -4.47 -8.97 6.78
C TRP A 34 -3.20 -9.65 7.28
N HIS A 35 -2.09 -8.98 7.07
CA HIS A 35 -0.76 -9.40 7.47
C HIS A 35 -0.06 -8.23 8.13
N GLN A 36 0.68 -8.51 9.20
CA GLN A 36 1.57 -7.55 9.81
C GLN A 36 2.69 -7.18 8.85
N TRP A 37 3.07 -5.91 8.83
CA TRP A 37 4.25 -5.44 8.12
C TRP A 37 5.42 -5.38 9.09
N ASN A 38 6.46 -6.17 8.84
CA ASN A 38 7.71 -6.19 9.62
C ASN A 38 8.63 -5.03 9.22
N GLY A 39 8.07 -3.82 9.21
CA GLY A 39 8.77 -2.60 8.86
C GLY A 39 8.18 -1.41 9.60
N LEU A 40 8.78 -0.24 9.37
CA LEU A 40 8.35 1.01 9.97
C LEU A 40 7.15 1.60 9.21
N CYS A 41 6.24 2.24 9.93
CA CYS A 41 5.19 3.02 9.30
C CYS A 41 5.78 4.26 8.60
N PRO A 42 5.47 4.54 7.33
CA PRO A 42 5.98 5.71 6.61
C PRO A 42 5.23 7.01 6.91
N PHE A 43 4.11 6.94 7.64
CA PHE A 43 3.24 8.11 7.90
C PHE A 43 3.57 8.85 9.19
N HIS A 44 4.47 8.32 10.01
CA HIS A 44 4.96 8.97 11.22
C HIS A 44 6.39 8.51 11.50
N ASN A 45 7.08 9.17 12.44
CA ASN A 45 8.42 8.79 12.86
C ASN A 45 8.37 7.55 13.76
N ASP A 46 8.12 6.39 13.14
CA ASP A 46 7.99 5.11 13.83
C ASP A 46 9.35 4.58 14.28
N LYS A 47 9.41 4.04 15.49
CA LYS A 47 10.62 3.43 16.08
C LYS A 47 10.47 1.92 16.30
N ARG A 48 9.26 1.36 16.15
CA ARG A 48 8.98 -0.06 16.44
C ARG A 48 8.33 -0.72 15.23
N PRO A 49 8.99 -1.70 14.60
CA PRO A 49 8.39 -2.43 13.48
C PRO A 49 7.14 -3.19 13.93
N GLY A 50 6.17 -3.34 13.03
CA GLY A 50 4.94 -4.10 13.30
C GLY A 50 3.71 -3.27 13.66
N SER A 51 3.81 -1.94 13.67
CA SER A 51 2.66 -1.04 13.88
C SER A 51 1.68 -1.03 12.68
N LEU A 52 2.18 -1.36 11.50
CA LEU A 52 1.46 -1.34 10.23
C LEU A 52 0.95 -2.75 9.89
N VAL A 53 -0.33 -2.86 9.55
CA VAL A 53 -0.94 -4.06 8.95
C VAL A 53 -1.47 -3.73 7.56
N ILE A 54 -1.34 -4.70 6.66
CA ILE A 54 -1.68 -4.57 5.25
C ILE A 54 -2.48 -5.78 4.83
N ASN A 55 -3.56 -5.56 4.08
CA ASN A 55 -4.32 -6.62 3.47
C ASN A 55 -3.70 -7.02 2.12
N ARG A 56 -3.23 -8.26 1.99
CA ARG A 56 -2.59 -8.76 0.76
C ARG A 56 -3.56 -8.93 -0.42
N THR A 57 -4.86 -8.98 -0.14
CA THR A 57 -5.90 -9.16 -1.17
C THR A 57 -6.41 -7.82 -1.68
N THR A 58 -6.81 -6.92 -0.79
CA THR A 58 -7.38 -5.61 -1.17
C THR A 58 -6.34 -4.52 -1.32
N GLY A 59 -5.17 -4.68 -0.70
CA GLY A 59 -4.16 -3.63 -0.59
C GLY A 59 -4.50 -2.55 0.44
N ALA A 60 -5.58 -2.71 1.20
CA ALA A 60 -5.92 -1.86 2.33
C ALA A 60 -4.80 -1.88 3.38
N TYR A 61 -4.68 -0.80 4.13
CA TYR A 61 -3.67 -0.68 5.17
C TYR A 61 -4.23 0.02 6.40
N ARG A 62 -3.62 -0.27 7.55
CA ARG A 62 -3.92 0.39 8.81
C ARG A 62 -2.68 0.40 9.70
N CYS A 63 -2.34 1.55 10.25
CA CYS A 63 -1.36 1.65 11.32
C CYS A 63 -2.10 1.81 12.65
N PHE A 64 -1.80 0.97 13.63
CA PHE A 64 -2.42 1.04 14.95
C PHE A 64 -1.80 2.12 15.86
N SER A 65 -0.60 2.60 15.53
CA SER A 65 0.10 3.59 16.33
C SER A 65 -0.30 5.03 15.97
N CYS A 66 -0.40 5.36 14.67
CA CYS A 66 -0.78 6.70 14.22
C CYS A 66 -2.24 6.80 13.73
N GLY A 67 -2.95 5.67 13.60
CA GLY A 67 -4.34 5.64 13.16
C GLY A 67 -4.56 5.80 11.66
N THR A 68 -3.50 6.04 10.87
CA THR A 68 -3.59 6.14 9.41
C THR A 68 -4.14 4.86 8.81
N LYS A 69 -5.11 4.99 7.91
CA LYS A 69 -5.77 3.88 7.24
C LYS A 69 -6.18 4.26 5.82
N GLY A 70 -6.31 3.27 4.95
CA GLY A 70 -6.83 3.44 3.59
C GLY A 70 -7.37 2.13 3.04
N GLY A 71 -8.24 2.23 2.03
CA GLY A 71 -9.00 1.11 1.49
C GLY A 71 -8.26 0.33 0.41
N ASP A 72 -7.27 0.93 -0.24
CA ASP A 72 -6.48 0.32 -1.31
C ASP A 72 -5.05 0.90 -1.42
N ILE A 73 -4.30 0.37 -2.39
CA ILE A 73 -2.94 0.83 -2.72
C ILE A 73 -2.92 2.29 -3.19
N ILE A 74 -3.98 2.71 -3.90
CA ILE A 74 -4.05 4.06 -4.45
C ILE A 74 -4.18 5.06 -3.30
N ASP A 75 -5.08 4.80 -2.34
CA ASP A 75 -5.20 5.61 -1.12
C ASP A 75 -3.88 5.72 -0.36
N PHE A 76 -3.12 4.62 -0.29
CA PHE A 76 -1.80 4.62 0.35
C PHE A 76 -0.82 5.52 -0.40
N HIS A 77 -0.76 5.36 -1.73
CA HIS A 77 0.15 6.12 -2.58
C HIS A 77 -0.18 7.62 -2.56
N MET A 78 -1.47 7.96 -2.62
CA MET A 78 -1.98 9.33 -2.50
C MET A 78 -1.56 9.95 -1.16
N GLN A 79 -1.81 9.29 -0.04
CA GLN A 79 -1.46 9.85 1.28
C GLN A 79 0.04 10.01 1.45
N ARG A 80 0.84 9.04 0.99
CA ARG A 80 2.29 9.06 1.15
C ARG A 80 2.96 10.16 0.32
N HIS A 81 2.47 10.39 -0.89
CA HIS A 81 3.04 11.35 -1.83
C HIS A 81 2.28 12.69 -1.88
N SER A 82 1.23 12.84 -1.06
CA SER A 82 0.33 13.99 -1.08
C SER A 82 -0.23 14.29 -2.48
N LEU A 83 -0.60 13.23 -3.21
CA LEU A 83 -1.08 13.31 -4.59
C LEU A 83 -2.61 13.25 -4.67
N SER A 84 -3.16 13.90 -5.69
CA SER A 84 -4.56 13.69 -6.08
C SER A 84 -4.75 12.27 -6.64
N PHE A 85 -6.00 11.78 -6.71
CA PHE A 85 -6.30 10.48 -7.29
C PHE A 85 -5.77 10.35 -8.73
N SER A 86 -5.90 11.41 -9.53
CA SER A 86 -5.44 11.42 -10.92
C SER A 86 -3.91 11.29 -10.98
N ASP A 87 -3.19 12.08 -10.18
CA ASP A 87 -1.72 12.07 -10.19
C ASP A 87 -1.17 10.73 -9.68
N ALA A 88 -1.72 10.23 -8.56
CA ALA A 88 -1.35 8.93 -8.02
C ALA A 88 -1.62 7.80 -9.02
N PHE A 89 -2.73 7.87 -9.74
CA PHE A 89 -3.08 6.92 -10.77
C PHE A 89 -2.08 6.94 -11.95
N PHE A 90 -1.72 8.13 -12.45
CA PHE A 90 -0.73 8.26 -13.51
C PHE A 90 0.65 7.81 -13.06
N ASP A 91 1.05 8.10 -11.82
CA ASP A 91 2.35 7.70 -11.27
C ASP A 91 2.44 6.17 -11.14
N LEU A 92 1.43 5.52 -10.54
CA LEU A 92 1.32 4.06 -10.45
C LEU A 92 1.28 3.38 -11.83
N ARG A 93 0.64 4.01 -12.83
CA ARG A 93 0.62 3.52 -14.22
C ARG A 93 2.01 3.52 -14.86
N ARG A 94 2.84 4.52 -14.57
CA ARG A 94 4.22 4.59 -15.05
C ARG A 94 5.07 3.49 -14.42
N MET A 95 4.81 3.17 -13.16
CA MET A 95 5.54 2.14 -12.40
C MET A 95 5.22 0.72 -12.89
N THR A 96 3.95 0.42 -13.12
CA THR A 96 3.51 -0.93 -13.56
C THR A 96 4.02 -1.32 -14.95
N LYS A 97 4.39 -0.34 -15.80
CA LYS A 97 4.94 -0.58 -17.14
C LYS A 97 6.45 -0.87 -17.18
N CYS A 98 7.16 -0.78 -16.05
CA CYS A 98 8.61 -1.00 -16.00
C CYS A 98 8.95 -2.41 -15.46
N VAL A 99 8.33 -3.43 -16.06
CA VAL A 99 8.84 -4.81 -15.97
C VAL A 99 9.34 -5.14 -17.36
N ARG A 100 10.63 -4.90 -17.56
CA ARG A 100 11.36 -5.34 -18.75
C ARG A 100 12.36 -6.39 -18.30
#